data_AF-A0A9E2MV43-F1
#
_entry.id   AF-A0A9E2MV43-F1
#
_cell.length_a   1.000
_cell.length_b   1.000
_cell.length_c   1.000
_cell.angle_alpha   90.00
_cell.angle_beta   90.00
_cell.angle_gamma   90.00
#
_symmetry.space_group_name_H-M   'P 1'
#
loop_
_entity.id
_entity.type
_entity.pdbx_description
1 polymer ?
#
loop_
_entity_poly.entity_id
_entity_poly.type
_entity_poly.pdbx_seq_one_letter_code
_entity_poly.pdbx_strand_id
1 'polypeptide(L)'
;MDLLKRKNRFYDARRFGQPRIRVYHKKGKGKRMPRYLLKCGCCSEKLEIYYSKDGLEIGGVNGAIDDWREIFLPLLLIEEDK
;
A
#
# COMPACT_ATOMS: atom_id res chain seq x y z
N MET A 1 -23.86 -1.31 0.80
CA MET A 1 -22.49 -1.79 1.07
C MET A 1 -22.54 -2.64 2.32
N ASP A 2 -22.52 -3.96 2.16
CA ASP A 2 -22.41 -4.85 3.32
C ASP A 2 -20.99 -4.76 3.87
N LEU A 3 -20.87 -4.19 5.08
CA LEU A 3 -19.63 -4.23 5.84
C LEU A 3 -19.37 -5.68 6.23
N LEU A 4 -18.48 -6.35 5.49
CA LEU A 4 -18.03 -7.72 5.73
C LEU A 4 -17.83 -7.97 7.23
N LYS A 5 -18.61 -8.90 7.78
CA LYS A 5 -18.63 -9.28 9.20
C LYS A 5 -17.20 -9.58 9.66
N ARG A 6 -16.73 -8.79 10.63
CA ARG A 6 -15.35 -8.79 11.16
C ARG A 6 -14.98 -10.16 11.75
N LYS A 7 -14.04 -10.86 11.12
CA LYS A 7 -13.55 -12.18 11.57
C LYS A 7 -12.46 -12.11 12.65
N ASN A 8 -11.79 -10.96 12.83
CA ASN A 8 -10.63 -10.84 13.72
C ASN A 8 -10.76 -9.68 14.71
N ARG A 9 -10.69 -9.98 16.00
CA ARG A 9 -10.82 -9.09 17.17
C ARG A 9 -9.62 -8.12 17.37
N PHE A 10 -8.73 -7.99 16.38
CA PHE A 10 -7.35 -7.51 16.56
C PHE A 10 -6.94 -6.29 15.71
N TYR A 11 -7.86 -5.61 15.03
CA TYR A 11 -7.52 -4.43 14.23
C TYR A 11 -7.65 -3.13 15.04
N ASP A 12 -6.55 -2.40 15.19
CA ASP A 12 -6.54 -1.06 15.78
C ASP A 12 -6.99 -0.03 14.73
N ALA A 13 -8.17 0.54 14.93
CA ALA A 13 -8.75 1.58 14.08
C ALA A 13 -8.86 2.95 14.78
N ARG A 14 -8.28 3.08 15.99
CA ARG A 14 -8.44 4.28 16.83
C ARG A 14 -7.90 5.56 16.19
N ARG A 15 -6.93 5.43 15.28
CA ARG A 15 -6.21 6.58 14.71
C ARG A 15 -6.98 7.32 13.61
N PHE A 16 -7.67 6.59 12.73
CA PHE A 16 -8.27 7.16 11.51
C PHE A 16 -9.69 6.62 11.20
N GLY A 17 -10.31 5.93 12.16
CA GLY A 17 -11.60 5.26 11.93
C GLY A 17 -11.53 4.06 10.96
N GLN A 18 -10.35 3.80 10.37
CA GLN A 18 -10.09 2.73 9.42
C GLN A 18 -9.04 1.75 9.97
N PRO A 19 -9.07 0.45 9.56
CA PRO A 19 -8.07 -0.52 9.96
C PRO A 19 -6.65 -0.06 9.62
N ARG A 20 -5.75 -0.05 10.61
CA ARG A 20 -4.35 0.33 10.40
C ARG A 20 -3.67 -0.58 9.37
N ILE A 21 -3.09 0.01 8.33
CA ILE A 21 -2.19 -0.67 7.40
C ILE A 21 -0.89 -1.01 8.13
N ARG A 22 -0.45 -2.27 8.05
CA ARG A 22 0.84 -2.70 8.59
C ARG A 22 1.89 -2.64 7.50
N VAL A 23 2.90 -1.79 7.68
CA VAL A 23 3.99 -1.56 6.72
C VAL A 23 5.23 -2.30 7.19
N TYR A 24 5.81 -3.12 6.31
CA TYR A 24 7.08 -3.81 6.55
C TYR A 24 8.08 -3.41 5.48
N HIS A 25 9.27 -2.97 5.91
CA HIS A 25 10.39 -2.68 5.02
C HIS A 25 11.35 -3.86 4.98
N LYS A 26 11.79 -4.25 3.78
CA LYS A 26 12.79 -5.30 3.62
C LYS A 26 13.99 -4.78 2.80
N LYS A 27 15.20 -5.06 3.28
CA LYS A 27 16.43 -4.92 2.49
C LYS A 27 16.58 -6.17 1.63
N GLY A 28 16.49 -6.03 0.30
CA GLY A 28 16.62 -7.17 -0.62
C GLY A 28 18.00 -7.79 -0.54
N LYS A 29 18.09 -9.13 -0.47
CA LYS A 29 19.34 -9.90 -0.60
C LYS A 29 19.16 -10.98 -1.67
N GLY A 30 19.88 -10.86 -2.79
CA GLY A 30 20.00 -11.88 -3.84
C GLY A 30 18.76 -12.14 -4.74
N LYS A 31 17.54 -11.88 -4.29
CA LYS A 31 16.30 -12.00 -5.08
C LYS A 31 15.55 -10.67 -5.13
N ARG A 32 14.68 -10.49 -6.15
CA ARG A 32 13.73 -9.37 -6.19
C ARG A 32 12.84 -9.46 -4.95
N MET A 33 12.98 -8.49 -4.04
CA MET A 33 12.22 -8.44 -2.79
C MET A 33 11.40 -7.17 -2.72
N PRO A 34 10.14 -7.23 -2.24
CA PRO A 34 9.31 -6.05 -2.10
C PRO A 34 9.96 -5.16 -1.04
N ARG A 35 10.11 -3.89 -1.41
CA ARG A 35 10.70 -2.87 -0.54
C ARG A 35 9.72 -2.48 0.54
N TYR A 36 8.44 -2.41 0.16
CA TYR A 36 7.32 -2.29 1.07
C TYR A 36 6.38 -3.49 0.91
N LEU A 37 6.01 -4.09 2.03
CA LEU A 37 4.91 -5.04 2.13
C LEU A 37 3.85 -4.42 3.03
N LEU A 38 2.70 -4.09 2.44
CA LEU A 38 1.53 -3.60 3.14
C LEU A 38 0.61 -4.78 3.42
N LYS A 39 0.16 -4.95 4.66
CA LYS A 39 -0.83 -6.00 5.01
C LYS A 39 -2.09 -5.37 5.56
N CYS A 40 -3.27 -5.89 5.19
CA CYS A 40 -4.50 -5.46 5.86
C CYS A 40 -4.41 -5.78 7.36
N GLY A 41 -4.95 -4.89 8.19
CA GLY A 41 -5.25 -5.21 9.58
C GLY A 41 -6.46 -6.15 9.73
N CYS A 42 -7.30 -6.20 8.70
CA CYS A 42 -8.61 -6.86 8.70
C CYS A 42 -8.61 -8.31 8.19
N CYS A 43 -7.73 -8.63 7.24
CA CYS A 43 -7.68 -9.90 6.51
C CYS A 43 -6.23 -10.27 6.18
N SER A 44 -6.06 -11.40 5.48
CA SER A 44 -4.75 -11.91 5.06
C SER A 44 -4.21 -11.25 3.78
N GLU A 45 -4.97 -10.32 3.18
CA GLU A 45 -4.56 -9.60 1.97
C GLU A 45 -3.29 -8.77 2.20
N LYS A 46 -2.49 -8.66 1.13
CA LYS A 46 -1.23 -7.93 1.12
C LYS A 46 -1.00 -7.24 -0.22
N LEU A 47 -0.36 -6.08 -0.18
CA LEU A 47 0.15 -5.36 -1.34
C LEU A 47 1.67 -5.28 -1.26
N GLU A 48 2.32 -5.60 -2.36
CA GLU A 48 3.77 -5.56 -2.49
C GLU A 48 4.17 -4.40 -3.41
N ILE A 49 5.18 -3.64 -2.99
CA ILE A 49 5.74 -2.52 -3.75
C ILE A 49 7.23 -2.77 -3.98
N TYR A 50 7.64 -2.74 -5.23
CA TYR A 50 9.02 -2.90 -5.67
C TYR A 50 9.51 -1.62 -6.33
N TYR A 51 10.76 -1.23 -6.06
CA TYR A 51 11.43 -0.21 -6.90
C TYR A 51 11.86 -0.87 -8.22
N SER A 52 11.63 -0.16 -9.33
CA SER A 52 12.32 -0.39 -10.59
C SER A 52 13.41 0.69 -10.76
N LYS A 53 14.16 0.66 -11.85
CA LYS A 53 15.23 1.64 -12.09
C LYS A 53 14.69 3.06 -12.16
N ASP A 54 13.54 3.24 -12.82
CA ASP A 54 12.97 4.54 -13.16
C ASP A 54 11.50 4.66 -12.69
N GLY A 55 11.06 3.81 -11.74
CA GLY A 55 9.64 3.73 -11.36
C GLY A 55 9.33 2.83 -10.18
N LEU A 56 8.05 2.47 -10.05
CA LEU A 56 7.53 1.55 -9.04
C LEU A 56 6.70 0.45 -9.70
N GLU A 57 6.80 -0.75 -9.13
CA GLU A 57 5.81 -1.80 -9.35
C GLU A 57 4.96 -1.94 -8.10
N ILE A 58 3.65 -1.70 -8.22
CA ILE A 58 2.67 -1.79 -7.13
C ILE A 58 1.66 -2.85 -7.51
N GLY A 59 1.56 -3.92 -6.70
CA GLY A 59 0.59 -5.00 -6.94
C GLY A 59 0.75 -5.73 -8.27
N GLY A 60 1.95 -5.73 -8.86
CA GLY A 60 2.25 -6.36 -10.15
C GLY A 60 2.09 -5.45 -11.36
N VAL A 61 1.68 -4.19 -11.18
CA VAL A 61 1.63 -3.17 -12.23
C VAL A 61 2.88 -2.30 -12.14
N ASN A 62 3.61 -2.13 -13.24
CA ASN A 62 4.80 -1.29 -13.31
C ASN A 62 4.47 0.06 -13.98
N GLY A 63 4.99 1.16 -13.44
CA GLY A 63 4.77 2.51 -13.94
C GLY A 63 5.85 3.48 -13.47
N ALA A 64 5.99 4.60 -14.16
CA ALA A 64 6.89 5.68 -13.75
C ALA A 64 6.41 6.30 -12.44
N ILE A 65 7.31 6.97 -11.71
CA ILE A 65 6.94 7.66 -10.46
C ILE A 65 5.84 8.70 -10.72
N ASP A 66 5.92 9.41 -11.84
CA ASP A 66 4.97 10.47 -12.18
C ASP A 66 3.58 9.91 -12.51
N ASP A 67 3.50 8.76 -13.22
CA ASP A 67 2.22 8.05 -13.43
C ASP A 67 1.54 7.75 -12.08
N TRP A 68 2.32 7.26 -11.10
CA TRP A 68 1.77 6.96 -9.78
C TRP A 68 1.33 8.19 -9.01
N ARG A 69 2.00 9.33 -9.18
CA ARG A 69 1.60 10.61 -8.58
C ARG A 69 0.27 11.08 -9.18
N GLU A 70 0.16 11.14 -10.50
CA GLU A 70 -1.06 11.55 -11.20
C GLU A 70 -2.27 10.69 -10.79
N ILE A 71 -2.07 9.39 -10.57
CA ILE A 71 -3.13 8.47 -10.14
C ILE A 71 -3.47 8.65 -8.65
N PHE A 72 -2.49 8.67 -7.76
CA PHE A 72 -2.75 8.58 -6.32
C PHE A 72 -2.96 9.92 -5.63
N LEU A 73 -2.30 11.00 -6.03
CA LEU A 73 -2.43 12.29 -5.34
C LEU A 73 -3.89 12.79 -5.33
N PRO A 74 -4.63 12.76 -6.45
CA PRO A 74 -6.05 13.15 -6.44
C PRO A 74 -6.90 12.25 -5.54
N LEU A 75 -6.62 10.94 -5.48
CA LEU A 75 -7.35 9.99 -4.62
C LEU A 75 -7.07 10.20 -3.13
N LEU A 76 -5.91 10.77 -2.81
CA LEU A 76 -5.51 11.12 -1.45
C LEU A 76 -5.97 12.53 -1.05
N LEU A 77 -6.71 13.24 -1.94
CA LEU A 77 -7.14 14.62 -1.76
C LEU A 77 -5.95 15.56 -1.50
N ILE A 78 -4.81 15.26 -2.11
CA ILE A 78 -3.62 16.11 -2.09
C ILE A 78 -3.62 16.88 -3.40
N GLU A 79 -3.70 18.21 -3.31
CA GLU A 79 -3.50 19.08 -4.46
C GLU A 79 -1.99 19.08 -4.80
N GLU A 80 -1.64 18.93 -6.07
CA GLU A 80 -0.28 19.22 -6.51
C GLU A 80 -0.07 20.73 -6.40
N ASP A 81 0.92 21.15 -5.61
CA ASP A 81 1.44 22.51 -5.66
C ASP A 81 1.97 22.73 -7.09
N LYS A 82 1.15 23.36 -7.94
CA LYS A 82 1.49 23.73 -9.32
C LYS A 82 2.52 24.85 -9.36
#